data_AF-A0A7Y3PNL3-F1
#
_entry.id   AF-A0A7Y3PNL3-F1
#
_cell.length_a   1.000
_cell.length_b   1.000
_cell.length_c   1.000
_cell.angle_alpha   90.00
_cell.angle_beta   90.00
_cell.angle_gamma   90.00
#
_symmetry.space_group_name_H-M   'P 1'
#
loop_
_entity.id
_entity.type
_entity.pdbx_description
1 polymer ?
#
loop_
_entity_poly.entity_id
_entity_poly.type
_entity_poly.pdbx_seq_one_letter_code
_entity_poly.pdbx_strand_id
1 'polypeptide(L)'
;MSRNISYNTADQNDIIGFLGAGELTADQQRILGNVRKYAEAHQADLERQGVDWGLTVPEALEHLVAGRADSDAECAGNAYYTALQKIIDRNGSDPSQVGTFSRPSTFFGLMDDELRRLGVPADLLPGDFLFAGPPDGIPFHIPCPVDGTPDIGRLPLARAKPAADAYRAVLDRVDSAFSHELGQLAGQLEFEHDEWRSAQSIDWYSQDTIFFSITG
;
A
#
# COMPACT_ATOMS: atom_id res chain seq x y z
N MET A 1 -14.74 -10.47 8.09
CA MET A 1 -15.16 -9.42 7.16
C MET A 1 -14.28 -9.52 5.94
N SER A 2 -14.83 -9.30 4.75
CA SER A 2 -14.03 -9.23 3.53
C SER A 2 -13.22 -7.96 3.49
N ARG A 3 -12.00 -8.03 2.96
CA ARG A 3 -11.10 -6.91 2.73
C ARG A 3 -10.83 -6.79 1.23
N ASN A 4 -10.87 -5.57 0.73
CA ASN A 4 -10.46 -5.22 -0.62
C ASN A 4 -8.96 -4.93 -0.62
N ILE A 5 -8.27 -5.47 -1.62
CA ILE A 5 -6.88 -5.14 -1.91
C ILE A 5 -6.87 -4.41 -3.24
N SER A 6 -6.40 -3.17 -3.20
CA SER A 6 -6.09 -2.37 -4.39
C SER A 6 -4.62 -1.99 -4.39
N TYR A 7 -4.12 -1.51 -5.50
CA TYR A 7 -2.78 -0.97 -5.59
C TYR A 7 -2.72 0.25 -6.50
N ASN A 8 -1.69 1.06 -6.33
CA ASN A 8 -1.26 2.06 -7.30
C ASN A 8 0.27 2.10 -7.37
N THR A 9 0.83 2.93 -8.24
CA THR A 9 2.27 3.11 -8.41
C THR A 9 2.66 4.55 -8.12
N ALA A 10 3.71 4.75 -7.34
CA ALA A 10 4.23 6.08 -6.99
C ALA A 10 5.75 6.06 -6.82
N ASP A 11 6.36 7.24 -6.72
CA ASP A 11 7.74 7.41 -6.27
C ASP A 11 7.77 7.38 -4.73
N GLN A 12 8.47 6.40 -4.15
CA GLN A 12 8.54 6.25 -2.70
C GLN A 12 9.17 7.47 -2.00
N ASN A 13 10.18 8.09 -2.61
CA ASN A 13 10.84 9.26 -2.02
C ASN A 13 9.92 10.48 -2.03
N ASP A 14 9.08 10.61 -3.05
CA ASP A 14 8.06 11.67 -3.07
C ASP A 14 7.07 11.49 -1.93
N ILE A 15 6.60 10.27 -1.66
CA ILE A 15 5.74 9.96 -0.50
C ILE A 15 6.42 10.33 0.81
N ILE A 16 7.68 9.89 1.00
CA ILE A 16 8.47 10.20 2.20
C ILE A 16 8.71 11.70 2.34
N GLY A 17 8.83 12.43 1.22
CA GLY A 17 9.02 13.87 1.20
C GLY A 17 7.86 14.68 1.81
N PHE A 18 6.66 14.11 1.92
CA PHE A 18 5.55 14.72 2.66
C PHE A 18 5.68 14.59 4.18
N LEU A 19 6.58 13.72 4.65
CA LEU A 19 6.72 13.31 6.05
C LEU A 19 8.00 13.91 6.64
N GLY A 20 8.01 14.18 7.95
CA GLY A 20 9.26 14.52 8.65
C GLY A 20 9.59 16.01 8.84
N ALA A 21 8.59 16.89 8.85
CA ALA A 21 8.72 18.33 9.17
C ALA A 21 9.67 19.14 8.26
N GLY A 22 9.99 18.63 7.07
CA GLY A 22 10.76 19.35 6.06
C GLY A 22 9.95 20.46 5.36
N GLU A 23 10.66 21.36 4.67
CA GLU A 23 10.00 22.34 3.80
C GLU A 23 9.42 21.64 2.55
N LEU A 24 8.09 21.62 2.45
CA LEU A 24 7.39 21.11 1.28
C LEU A 24 7.53 22.07 0.10
N THR A 25 7.78 21.51 -1.08
CA THR A 25 7.74 22.27 -2.34
C THR A 25 6.33 22.83 -2.60
N ALA A 26 6.23 23.84 -3.47
CA ALA A 26 4.93 24.42 -3.83
C ALA A 26 3.94 23.38 -4.39
N ASP A 27 4.45 22.38 -5.11
CA ASP A 27 3.60 21.31 -5.65
C ASP A 27 3.14 20.34 -4.57
N GLN A 28 4.05 19.93 -3.67
CA GLN A 28 3.68 19.13 -2.50
C GLN A 28 2.67 19.86 -1.60
N GLN A 29 2.80 21.17 -1.41
CA GLN A 29 1.80 21.96 -0.66
C GLN A 29 0.43 21.94 -1.33
N ARG A 30 0.38 22.06 -2.68
CA ARG A 30 -0.85 21.96 -3.46
C ARG A 30 -1.49 20.57 -3.33
N ILE A 31 -0.68 19.50 -3.42
CA ILE A 31 -1.14 18.12 -3.26
C ILE A 31 -1.66 17.90 -1.85
N LEU A 32 -0.91 18.33 -0.82
CA LEU A 32 -1.29 18.23 0.58
C LEU A 32 -2.62 18.94 0.88
N GLY A 33 -2.87 20.10 0.25
CA GLY A 33 -4.16 20.78 0.32
C GLY A 33 -5.33 19.93 -0.19
N ASN A 34 -5.11 19.07 -1.18
CA ASN A 34 -6.11 18.09 -1.60
C ASN A 34 -6.20 16.92 -0.62
N VAL A 35 -5.07 16.39 -0.14
CA VAL A 35 -5.04 15.28 0.84
C VAL A 35 -5.84 15.65 2.09
N ARG A 36 -5.69 16.89 2.61
CA ARG A 36 -6.47 17.41 3.75
C ARG A 36 -7.98 17.33 3.51
N LYS A 37 -8.47 17.76 2.34
CA LYS A 37 -9.90 17.67 1.99
C LYS A 37 -10.41 16.23 1.97
N TYR A 38 -9.60 15.29 1.49
CA TYR A 38 -9.98 13.87 1.49
C TYR A 38 -9.93 13.27 2.90
N ALA A 39 -9.00 13.70 3.74
CA ALA A 39 -8.96 13.32 5.15
C ALA A 39 -10.21 13.80 5.89
N GLU A 40 -10.64 15.04 5.67
CA GLU A 40 -11.89 15.59 6.22
C GLU A 40 -13.12 14.83 5.72
N ALA A 41 -13.20 14.55 4.42
CA ALA A 41 -14.31 13.79 3.84
C ALA A 41 -14.39 12.36 4.39
N HIS A 42 -13.25 11.70 4.61
CA HIS A 42 -13.19 10.38 5.21
C HIS A 42 -13.57 10.41 6.69
N GLN A 43 -13.09 11.40 7.44
CA GLN A 43 -13.47 11.61 8.84
C GLN A 43 -14.99 11.80 8.98
N ALA A 44 -15.59 12.61 8.11
CA ALA A 44 -17.04 12.79 8.09
C ALA A 44 -17.82 11.49 7.79
N ASP A 45 -17.21 10.53 7.09
CA ASP A 45 -17.80 9.21 6.88
C ASP A 45 -17.72 8.33 8.12
N LEU A 46 -16.57 8.31 8.80
CA LEU A 46 -16.41 7.61 10.09
C LEU A 46 -17.41 8.12 11.13
N GLU A 47 -17.58 9.44 11.22
CA GLU A 47 -18.55 10.08 12.12
C GLU A 47 -19.99 9.65 11.81
N ARG A 48 -20.36 9.55 10.53
CA ARG A 48 -21.68 9.03 10.14
C ARG A 48 -21.88 7.57 10.53
N GLN A 49 -20.81 6.78 10.54
CA GLN A 49 -20.82 5.38 10.97
C GLN A 49 -20.73 5.23 12.50
N GLY A 50 -20.50 6.32 13.24
CA GLY A 50 -20.30 6.29 14.69
C GLY A 50 -18.97 5.67 15.11
N VAL A 51 -17.97 5.67 14.22
CA VAL A 51 -16.63 5.15 14.46
C VAL A 51 -15.75 6.25 15.05
N ASP A 52 -15.18 5.99 16.22
CA ASP A 52 -14.22 6.88 16.89
C ASP A 52 -12.93 6.11 17.18
N TRP A 53 -11.81 6.64 16.69
CA TRP A 53 -10.47 6.07 16.91
C TRP A 53 -9.67 6.83 17.98
N GLY A 54 -10.25 7.88 18.57
CA GLY A 54 -9.58 8.77 19.53
C GLY A 54 -8.57 9.74 18.91
N LEU A 55 -8.27 9.60 17.62
CA LEU A 55 -7.49 10.52 16.80
C LEU A 55 -8.20 10.64 15.44
N THR A 56 -8.45 11.87 14.99
CA THR A 56 -9.10 12.06 13.68
C THR A 56 -8.10 11.87 12.54
N VAL A 57 -8.60 11.49 11.35
CA VAL A 57 -7.74 11.34 10.16
C VAL A 57 -7.02 12.66 9.79
N PRO A 58 -7.67 13.85 9.83
CA PRO A 58 -6.99 15.12 9.61
C PRO A 58 -5.89 15.42 10.65
N GLU A 59 -6.12 15.14 11.94
CA GLU A 59 -5.08 15.34 12.95
C GLU A 59 -3.91 14.39 12.75
N ALA A 60 -4.20 13.12 12.44
CA ALA A 60 -3.17 12.14 12.09
C ALA A 60 -2.34 12.58 10.88
N LEU A 61 -2.97 13.17 9.85
CA LEU A 61 -2.26 13.73 8.70
C LEU A 61 -1.28 14.85 9.12
N GLU A 62 -1.72 15.79 9.95
CA GLU A 62 -0.83 16.88 10.41
C GLU A 62 0.30 16.35 11.30
N HIS A 63 0.05 15.32 12.11
CA HIS A 63 1.09 14.63 12.86
C HIS A 63 2.17 14.04 11.92
N LEU A 64 1.74 13.31 10.89
CA LEU A 64 2.65 12.69 9.90
C LEU A 64 3.50 13.74 9.17
N VAL A 65 2.88 14.82 8.70
CA VAL A 65 3.58 15.93 8.04
C VAL A 65 4.57 16.62 9.00
N ALA A 66 4.19 16.77 10.27
CA ALA A 66 5.06 17.27 11.32
C ALA A 66 6.13 16.27 11.80
N GLY A 67 6.23 15.10 11.18
CA GLY A 67 7.28 14.12 11.48
C GLY A 67 7.06 13.32 12.75
N ARG A 68 5.81 13.11 13.16
CA ARG A 68 5.45 12.40 14.39
C ARG A 68 4.25 11.48 14.20
N ALA A 69 4.21 10.42 14.99
CA ALA A 69 3.04 9.55 15.13
C ALA A 69 2.91 9.07 16.59
N ASP A 70 2.77 10.03 17.49
CA ASP A 70 2.92 9.89 18.96
C ASP A 70 1.60 10.06 19.74
N SER A 71 0.44 9.95 19.08
CA SER A 71 -0.85 9.92 19.78
C SER A 71 -0.94 8.67 20.67
N ASP A 72 -1.53 8.84 21.85
CA ASP A 72 -1.76 7.81 22.85
C ASP A 72 -3.14 7.14 22.72
N ALA A 73 -3.94 7.54 21.74
CA ALA A 73 -5.25 6.91 21.50
C ALA A 73 -5.07 5.44 21.09
N GLU A 74 -5.89 4.56 21.67
CA GLU A 74 -5.80 3.11 21.48
C GLU A 74 -5.85 2.69 19.99
N CYS A 75 -6.66 3.39 19.20
CA CYS A 75 -6.85 3.12 17.78
C CYS A 75 -6.11 4.14 16.87
N ALA A 76 -5.14 4.89 17.39
CA ALA A 76 -4.43 5.93 16.61
C ALA A 76 -3.80 5.39 15.32
N GLY A 77 -3.33 4.14 15.32
CA GLY A 77 -2.80 3.47 14.14
C GLY A 77 -3.75 3.50 12.95
N ASN A 78 -5.06 3.32 13.18
CA ASN A 78 -6.09 3.35 12.14
C ASN A 78 -6.13 4.72 11.44
N ALA A 79 -6.04 5.80 12.22
CA ALA A 79 -6.04 7.16 11.71
C ALA A 79 -4.74 7.46 10.92
N TYR A 80 -3.58 7.03 11.45
CA TYR A 80 -2.29 7.22 10.80
C TYR A 80 -2.17 6.47 9.47
N TYR A 81 -2.55 5.20 9.43
CA TYR A 81 -2.52 4.41 8.19
C TYR A 81 -3.51 4.96 7.17
N THR A 82 -4.70 5.38 7.60
CA THR A 82 -5.66 6.05 6.71
C THR A 82 -5.08 7.33 6.12
N ALA A 83 -4.47 8.19 6.95
CA ALA A 83 -3.87 9.44 6.52
C ALA A 83 -2.70 9.20 5.54
N LEU A 84 -1.81 8.24 5.84
CA LEU A 84 -0.71 7.85 4.97
C LEU A 84 -1.20 7.30 3.63
N GLN A 85 -2.22 6.44 3.64
CA GLN A 85 -2.82 5.92 2.41
C GLN A 85 -3.37 7.07 1.55
N LYS A 86 -3.94 8.13 2.14
CA LYS A 86 -4.41 9.30 1.39
C LYS A 86 -3.27 10.11 0.78
N ILE A 87 -2.08 10.16 1.40
CA ILE A 87 -0.89 10.74 0.77
C ILE A 87 -0.48 9.89 -0.44
N ILE A 88 -0.43 8.57 -0.29
CA ILE A 88 -0.08 7.62 -1.37
C ILE A 88 -1.08 7.73 -2.54
N ASP A 89 -2.38 7.66 -2.26
CA ASP A 89 -3.46 7.72 -3.26
C ASP A 89 -3.42 9.01 -4.11
N ARG A 90 -2.90 10.11 -3.56
CA ARG A 90 -2.88 11.41 -4.25
C ARG A 90 -1.57 11.74 -4.95
N ASN A 91 -0.54 10.91 -4.75
CA ASN A 91 0.75 11.00 -5.43
C ASN A 91 1.00 9.84 -6.38
N GLY A 92 0.20 8.77 -6.30
CA GLY A 92 0.29 7.64 -7.20
C GLY A 92 -0.57 7.75 -8.46
N SER A 93 -0.46 6.72 -9.30
CA SER A 93 -1.35 6.45 -10.42
C SER A 93 -2.78 6.16 -9.97
N ASP A 94 -3.69 6.06 -10.94
CA ASP A 94 -5.06 5.62 -10.68
C ASP A 94 -5.05 4.19 -10.09
N PRO A 95 -5.88 3.92 -9.06
CA PRO A 95 -5.84 2.65 -8.37
C PRO A 95 -6.41 1.50 -9.22
N SER A 96 -5.73 0.36 -9.18
CA SER A 96 -6.18 -0.92 -9.74
C SER A 96 -6.57 -1.88 -8.63
N GLN A 97 -7.49 -2.81 -8.92
CA GLN A 97 -8.00 -3.78 -7.93
C GLN A 97 -7.25 -5.11 -8.06
N VAL A 98 -6.72 -5.63 -6.95
CA VAL A 98 -6.22 -7.01 -6.86
C VAL A 98 -7.40 -7.97 -6.64
N GLY A 99 -8.28 -7.64 -5.69
CA GLY A 99 -9.46 -8.44 -5.41
C GLY A 99 -10.03 -8.26 -4.00
N THR A 100 -11.05 -9.07 -3.69
CA THR A 100 -11.74 -9.05 -2.40
C THR A 100 -11.58 -10.39 -1.68
N PHE A 101 -11.06 -10.38 -0.46
CA PHE A 101 -10.66 -11.58 0.27
C PHE A 101 -11.27 -11.60 1.67
N SER A 102 -11.82 -12.74 2.11
CA SER A 102 -12.40 -12.85 3.46
C SER A 102 -11.37 -12.80 4.60
N ARG A 103 -10.15 -13.29 4.35
CA ARG A 103 -9.03 -13.34 5.30
C ARG A 103 -7.71 -13.24 4.53
N PRO A 104 -7.36 -12.05 3.99
CA PRO A 104 -6.25 -11.93 3.06
C PRO A 104 -4.93 -12.40 3.66
N SER A 105 -4.61 -12.05 4.92
CA SER A 105 -3.38 -12.52 5.58
C SER A 105 -3.28 -14.05 5.67
N THR A 106 -4.39 -14.74 5.98
CA THR A 106 -4.41 -16.21 5.98
C THR A 106 -4.29 -16.78 4.57
N PHE A 107 -5.00 -16.22 3.60
CA PHE A 107 -4.99 -16.70 2.22
C PHE A 107 -3.59 -16.58 1.60
N PHE A 108 -2.98 -15.39 1.70
CA PHE A 108 -1.63 -15.16 1.17
C PHE A 108 -0.56 -15.88 1.99
N GLY A 109 -0.73 -16.07 3.30
CA GLY A 109 0.18 -16.92 4.08
C GLY A 109 0.20 -18.38 3.61
N LEU A 110 -0.97 -18.95 3.28
CA LEU A 110 -1.04 -20.31 2.73
C LEU A 110 -0.50 -20.38 1.29
N MET A 111 -0.75 -19.34 0.49
CA MET A 111 -0.18 -19.22 -0.85
C MET A 111 1.36 -19.14 -0.79
N ASP A 112 1.90 -18.36 0.14
CA ASP A 112 3.34 -18.21 0.35
C ASP A 112 4.01 -19.53 0.71
N ASP A 113 3.39 -20.32 1.60
CA ASP A 113 3.89 -21.65 1.97
C ASP A 113 3.96 -22.59 0.76
N GLU A 114 2.95 -22.57 -0.11
CA GLU A 114 2.91 -23.35 -1.34
C GLU A 114 3.95 -22.87 -2.37
N LEU A 115 4.05 -21.55 -2.59
CA LEU A 115 5.05 -20.96 -3.49
C LEU A 115 6.48 -21.26 -3.03
N ARG A 116 6.73 -21.18 -1.72
CA ARG A 116 8.02 -21.53 -1.12
C ARG A 116 8.35 -23.01 -1.35
N ARG A 117 7.36 -23.91 -1.19
CA ARG A 117 7.53 -25.35 -1.49
C ARG A 117 7.86 -25.60 -2.97
N LEU A 118 7.33 -24.78 -3.87
CA LEU A 118 7.59 -24.83 -5.31
C LEU A 118 8.88 -24.12 -5.73
N GLY A 119 9.61 -23.53 -4.79
CA GLY A 119 10.93 -22.93 -5.01
C GLY A 119 10.91 -21.44 -5.36
N VAL A 120 9.79 -20.74 -5.14
CA VAL A 120 9.75 -19.28 -5.29
C VAL A 120 10.60 -18.63 -4.19
N PRO A 121 11.50 -17.68 -4.54
CA PRO A 121 12.31 -16.94 -3.56
C PRO A 121 11.45 -16.20 -2.52
N ALA A 122 11.94 -16.14 -1.28
CA ALA A 122 11.24 -15.49 -0.18
C ALA A 122 10.93 -14.01 -0.46
N ASP A 123 11.87 -13.28 -1.06
CA ASP A 123 11.71 -11.86 -1.40
C ASP A 123 10.72 -11.58 -2.54
N LEU A 124 10.10 -12.63 -3.10
CA LEU A 124 9.06 -12.56 -4.12
C LEU A 124 7.74 -13.18 -3.64
N LEU A 125 7.58 -13.49 -2.35
CA LEU A 125 6.33 -14.05 -1.84
C LEU A 125 5.26 -12.94 -1.68
N PRO A 126 4.02 -13.16 -2.14
CA PRO A 126 2.93 -12.19 -2.03
C PRO A 126 2.72 -11.62 -0.63
N GLY A 127 2.68 -12.47 0.41
CA GLY A 127 2.44 -12.00 1.78
C GLY A 127 3.50 -11.01 2.25
N ASP A 128 4.76 -11.21 1.85
CA ASP A 128 5.88 -10.37 2.28
C ASP A 128 5.79 -8.94 1.73
N PHE A 129 5.26 -8.73 0.51
CA PHE A 129 5.08 -7.38 -0.04
C PHE A 129 3.68 -6.81 0.16
N LEU A 130 2.63 -7.63 0.22
CA LEU A 130 1.25 -7.16 0.44
C LEU A 130 1.05 -6.59 1.85
N PHE A 131 1.80 -7.09 2.84
CA PHE A 131 1.73 -6.66 4.24
C PHE A 131 3.07 -6.11 4.75
N ALA A 132 3.87 -5.55 3.83
CA ALA A 132 5.19 -4.99 4.14
C ALA A 132 5.15 -3.76 5.06
N GLY A 133 3.98 -3.15 5.26
CA GLY A 133 3.79 -1.91 6.00
C GLY A 133 4.14 -0.66 5.21
N PRO A 134 4.21 0.50 5.90
CA PRO A 134 4.58 1.79 5.32
C PRO A 134 5.93 1.79 4.57
N PRO A 135 6.18 2.78 3.69
CA PRO A 135 7.46 3.00 3.02
C PRO A 135 8.69 2.87 3.95
N ASP A 136 9.73 2.17 3.46
CA ASP A 136 11.03 2.20 4.12
C ASP A 136 11.63 3.61 4.02
N GLY A 137 12.07 4.17 5.15
CA GLY A 137 12.71 5.50 5.19
C GLY A 137 11.88 6.60 5.85
N ILE A 138 10.66 6.30 6.29
CA ILE A 138 9.93 7.18 7.22
C ILE A 138 10.77 7.35 8.50
N PRO A 139 11.08 8.59 8.93
CA PRO A 139 12.06 8.83 10.00
C PRO A 139 11.54 8.57 11.41
N PHE A 140 10.29 8.12 11.55
CA PHE A 140 9.64 7.84 12.82
C PHE A 140 8.75 6.60 12.71
N HIS A 141 8.53 5.94 13.84
CA HIS A 141 7.62 4.79 13.90
C HIS A 141 6.17 5.25 13.80
N ILE A 142 5.38 4.59 12.96
CA ILE A 142 3.93 4.75 12.86
C ILE A 142 3.29 3.53 13.54
N PRO A 143 2.42 3.69 14.55
CA PRO A 143 1.79 2.57 15.23
C PRO A 143 0.86 1.81 14.26
N CYS A 144 0.91 0.49 14.33
CA CYS A 144 0.05 -0.37 13.51
C CYS A 144 -1.43 -0.29 13.94
N PRO A 145 -2.39 -0.39 13.02
CA PRO A 145 -3.81 -0.57 13.31
C PRO A 145 -4.10 -1.80 14.18
N VAL A 146 -4.99 -1.65 15.17
CA VAL A 146 -5.27 -2.70 16.18
C VAL A 146 -5.80 -3.98 15.55
N ASP A 147 -6.68 -3.86 14.55
CA ASP A 147 -7.30 -4.99 13.85
C ASP A 147 -6.50 -5.45 12.60
N GLY A 148 -5.30 -4.88 12.40
CA GLY A 148 -4.48 -5.08 11.20
C GLY A 148 -5.20 -4.62 9.93
N THR A 149 -6.10 -3.63 10.03
CA THR A 149 -6.70 -2.92 8.90
C THR A 149 -7.06 -1.48 9.32
N PRO A 150 -6.87 -0.45 8.48
CA PRO A 150 -6.25 -0.50 7.15
C PRO A 150 -4.81 -1.04 7.19
N ASP A 151 -4.31 -1.58 6.09
CA ASP A 151 -2.92 -2.03 6.01
C ASP A 151 -2.30 -1.58 4.68
N ILE A 152 -0.98 -1.47 4.65
CA ILE A 152 -0.21 -0.98 3.52
C ILE A 152 0.81 -2.05 3.13
N GLY A 153 0.87 -2.33 1.84
CA GLY A 153 1.93 -3.13 1.25
C GLY A 153 2.78 -2.30 0.29
N ARG A 154 3.95 -2.82 -0.05
CA ARG A 154 4.84 -2.19 -1.02
C ARG A 154 5.72 -3.21 -1.72
N LEU A 155 5.89 -3.02 -3.03
CA LEU A 155 6.79 -3.81 -3.86
C LEU A 155 7.55 -2.85 -4.79
N PRO A 156 8.89 -2.84 -4.77
CA PRO A 156 9.65 -2.10 -5.78
C PRO A 156 9.27 -2.57 -7.18
N LEU A 157 9.00 -1.65 -8.12
CA LEU A 157 8.61 -1.96 -9.51
C LEU A 157 9.67 -2.83 -10.22
N ALA A 158 10.94 -2.68 -9.84
CA ALA A 158 12.03 -3.54 -10.31
C ALA A 158 11.84 -5.03 -9.95
N ARG A 159 11.04 -5.36 -8.93
CA ARG A 159 10.71 -6.72 -8.50
C ARG A 159 9.43 -7.27 -9.12
N ALA A 160 8.61 -6.44 -9.76
CA ALA A 160 7.34 -6.86 -10.35
C ALA A 160 7.51 -7.96 -11.41
N LYS A 161 8.42 -7.78 -12.38
CA LYS A 161 8.70 -8.81 -13.40
C LYS A 161 9.32 -10.09 -12.83
N PRO A 162 10.37 -10.03 -11.97
CA PRO A 162 10.86 -11.22 -11.27
C PRO A 162 9.77 -12.01 -10.55
N ALA A 163 8.86 -11.34 -9.83
CA ALA A 163 7.73 -11.99 -9.15
C ALA A 163 6.76 -12.63 -10.16
N ALA A 164 6.33 -11.88 -11.19
CA ALA A 164 5.45 -12.40 -12.24
C ALA A 164 6.03 -13.65 -12.93
N ASP A 165 7.32 -13.64 -13.26
CA ASP A 165 8.00 -14.78 -13.89
C ASP A 165 8.07 -15.99 -12.96
N ALA A 166 8.40 -15.77 -11.68
CA ALA A 166 8.44 -16.84 -10.69
C ALA A 166 7.06 -17.49 -10.52
N TYR A 167 6.00 -16.69 -10.49
CA TYR A 167 4.62 -17.19 -10.36
C TYR A 167 4.19 -17.97 -11.60
N ARG A 168 4.46 -17.46 -12.80
CA ARG A 168 4.14 -18.17 -14.05
C ARG A 168 4.87 -19.50 -14.18
N ALA A 169 6.11 -19.58 -13.71
CA ALA A 169 6.91 -20.82 -13.76
C ALA A 169 6.36 -21.95 -12.85
N VAL A 170 5.50 -21.62 -11.89
CA VAL A 170 4.92 -22.59 -10.94
C VAL A 170 3.39 -22.71 -11.07
N LEU A 171 2.77 -21.90 -11.93
CA LEU A 171 1.31 -21.77 -12.04
C LEU A 171 0.60 -23.07 -12.44
N ASP A 172 1.29 -23.96 -13.16
CA ASP A 172 0.79 -25.28 -13.56
C ASP A 172 0.89 -26.34 -12.44
N ARG A 173 1.66 -26.04 -11.39
CA ARG A 173 1.97 -26.96 -10.27
C ARG A 173 1.41 -26.49 -8.93
N VAL A 174 0.99 -25.23 -8.84
CA VAL A 174 0.34 -24.67 -7.65
C VAL A 174 -1.02 -25.32 -7.42
N ASP A 175 -1.43 -25.43 -6.15
CA ASP A 175 -2.78 -25.86 -5.82
C ASP A 175 -3.84 -25.03 -6.57
N SER A 176 -4.83 -25.73 -7.13
CA SER A 176 -5.99 -25.14 -7.79
C SER A 176 -6.72 -24.08 -6.97
N ALA A 177 -6.61 -24.11 -5.64
CA ALA A 177 -7.16 -23.11 -4.73
C ALA A 177 -6.47 -21.74 -4.82
N PHE A 178 -5.27 -21.66 -5.42
CA PHE A 178 -4.47 -20.42 -5.55
C PHE A 178 -4.22 -20.02 -6.99
N SER A 179 -4.43 -20.92 -7.95
CA SER A 179 -3.99 -20.72 -9.34
C SER A 179 -4.66 -19.52 -10.02
N HIS A 180 -5.93 -19.24 -9.70
CA HIS A 180 -6.64 -18.11 -10.28
C HIS A 180 -6.07 -16.77 -9.80
N GLU A 181 -5.99 -16.59 -8.48
CA GLU A 181 -5.51 -15.37 -7.85
C GLU A 181 -4.01 -15.14 -8.14
N LEU A 182 -3.21 -16.21 -8.13
CA LEU A 182 -1.79 -16.14 -8.50
C LEU A 182 -1.63 -15.73 -9.97
N GLY A 183 -2.45 -16.27 -10.87
CA GLY A 183 -2.43 -15.92 -12.29
C GLY A 183 -2.83 -14.46 -12.53
N GLN A 184 -3.83 -13.96 -11.81
CA GLN A 184 -4.23 -12.54 -11.87
C GLN A 184 -3.12 -11.63 -11.34
N LEU A 185 -2.57 -11.94 -10.17
CA LEU A 185 -1.48 -11.16 -9.58
C LEU A 185 -0.25 -11.13 -10.49
N ALA A 186 0.15 -12.27 -11.08
CA ALA A 186 1.25 -12.33 -12.04
C ALA A 186 0.99 -11.47 -13.29
N GLY A 187 -0.25 -11.44 -13.77
CA GLY A 187 -0.66 -10.57 -14.88
C GLY A 187 -0.56 -9.08 -14.55
N GLN A 188 -1.02 -8.69 -13.36
CA GLN A 188 -0.95 -7.31 -12.88
C GLN A 188 0.50 -6.85 -12.70
N LEU A 189 1.34 -7.67 -12.08
CA LEU A 189 2.77 -7.34 -11.89
C LEU A 189 3.54 -7.23 -13.21
N GLU A 190 3.21 -8.06 -14.22
CA GLU A 190 3.81 -7.89 -15.55
C GLU A 190 3.33 -6.60 -16.21
N PHE A 191 2.03 -6.29 -16.16
CA PHE A 191 1.49 -5.07 -16.72
C PHE A 191 2.17 -3.82 -16.12
N GLU A 192 2.28 -3.74 -14.79
CA GLU A 192 2.95 -2.61 -14.14
C GLU A 192 4.43 -2.52 -14.51
N HIS A 193 5.11 -3.66 -14.68
CA HIS A 193 6.50 -3.64 -15.14
C HIS A 193 6.63 -3.09 -16.57
N ASP A 194 5.76 -3.52 -17.48
CA ASP A 194 5.81 -3.11 -18.89
C ASP A 194 5.46 -1.63 -19.05
N GLU A 195 4.47 -1.13 -18.31
CA GLU A 195 4.16 0.30 -18.22
C GLU A 195 5.33 1.10 -17.65
N TRP A 196 5.89 0.65 -16.51
CA TRP A 196 7.06 1.27 -15.89
C TRP A 196 8.24 1.35 -16.86
N ARG A 197 8.56 0.24 -17.54
CA ARG A 197 9.65 0.17 -18.53
C ARG A 197 9.42 1.09 -19.71
N SER A 198 8.20 1.15 -20.22
CA SER A 198 7.84 2.02 -21.34
C SER A 198 7.91 3.50 -20.95
N ALA A 199 7.63 3.81 -19.69
CA ALA A 199 7.68 5.16 -19.15
C ALA A 199 9.09 5.63 -18.74
N GLN A 200 10.11 4.75 -18.66
CA GLN A 200 11.48 5.12 -18.28
C GLN A 200 12.14 6.15 -19.21
N SER A 201 11.66 6.29 -20.46
CA SER A 201 12.15 7.32 -21.39
C SER A 201 11.50 8.69 -21.19
N ILE A 202 10.58 8.83 -20.25
CA ILE A 202 9.85 10.07 -19.98
C ILE A 202 10.53 10.79 -18.82
N ASP A 203 11.10 11.98 -19.09
CA ASP A 203 11.95 12.71 -18.13
C ASP A 203 11.28 13.05 -16.79
N TRP A 204 9.95 13.11 -16.73
CA TRP A 204 9.19 13.44 -15.52
C TRP A 204 8.66 12.21 -14.77
N TYR A 205 8.84 11.00 -15.32
CA TYR A 205 8.30 9.77 -14.71
C TYR A 205 9.32 9.18 -13.72
N SER A 206 8.99 9.22 -12.43
CA SER A 206 9.88 8.80 -11.34
C SER A 206 9.37 7.61 -10.51
N GLN A 207 8.20 7.05 -10.86
CA GLN A 207 7.58 5.99 -10.05
C GLN A 207 8.50 4.77 -9.96
N ASP A 208 8.65 4.24 -8.75
CA ASP A 208 9.57 3.14 -8.45
C ASP A 208 8.96 2.04 -7.59
N THR A 209 7.74 2.23 -7.08
CA THR A 209 7.11 1.36 -6.10
C THR A 209 5.62 1.17 -6.40
N ILE A 210 5.16 -0.08 -6.31
CA ILE A 210 3.74 -0.45 -6.22
C ILE A 210 3.35 -0.39 -4.75
N PHE A 211 2.35 0.41 -4.40
CA PHE A 211 1.76 0.46 -3.06
C PHE A 211 0.43 -0.27 -3.04
N PHE A 212 0.27 -1.17 -2.07
CA PHE A 212 -0.97 -1.91 -1.86
C PHE A 212 -1.75 -1.29 -0.69
N SER A 213 -3.07 -1.24 -0.83
CA SER A 213 -4.02 -0.76 0.17
C SER A 213 -4.97 -1.90 0.52
N ILE A 214 -4.99 -2.29 1.80
CA ILE A 214 -5.88 -3.33 2.31
C ILE A 214 -6.90 -2.69 3.26
N THR A 215 -8.15 -2.63 2.81
CA THR A 215 -9.25 -1.96 3.52
C THR A 215 -10.48 -2.85 3.58
N GLY A 216 -11.38 -2.65 4.54
CA GLY A 216 -12.60 -3.45 4.69
C GLY A 216 -13.60 -2.82 5.63
#